data_AF-A0A9P9ESZ9-F1
#
_entry.id   AF-A0A9P9ESZ9-F1
#
_cell.length_a   1.000
_cell.length_b   1.000
_cell.length_c   1.000
_cell.angle_alpha   90.00
_cell.angle_beta   90.00
_cell.angle_gamma   90.00
#
_symmetry.space_group_name_H-M   'P 1'
#
loop_
_entity.id
_entity.type
_entity.pdbx_description
1 polymer ?
#
loop_
_entity_poly.entity_id
_entity_poly.type
_entity_poly.pdbx_seq_one_letter_code
_entity_poly.pdbx_strand_id
1 'polypeptide(L)'
;MTDHQRVLDWIEALPGSPEAGSPPESSLRQSTIIPLGRVSKRKTFQELSPPPTEENMEKTPTGKRRKLDVDSTPRASNQTAPSLSAASSASEPYSLPSRSSSPLKRQVMGLSLDETGFDSRHLDIDKPPVLSAAQLFSALADISDGNGILPFDRRDEILDSSGVRETGHRRWKNAFRESTEFQHLPGRIPSPQEVATVLKRATTCQELGHEEAGWNEEVHGHLLAAVFRGPLDSEEGLFNYTKCTTVRPHKNFLPRSIGIKMIDYCIYADPSRNDPALAHTLQLLCEKTPTLSVNHVVDVKRLQLRPIVLSIETKEPGQNLNAAEVQMGTWHTAQWAFLRYMILLLLRINTQGSLTDDEYDKQVDEAISELPFVPGIIVMGHRWLFVISTQGKGKKIQFWTEYEFGSTHNIRDIYQIISGLRELASWAETVYLPWFQKHILDRVGNKTSNDKT
;
A
#
# COMPACT_ATOMS: atom_id res chain seq x y z
N MET A 1 -47.13 12.84 15.41
CA MET A 1 -46.05 12.30 16.26
C MET A 1 -44.76 12.43 15.50
N THR A 2 -43.82 13.23 16.00
CA THR A 2 -42.51 13.45 15.39
C THR A 2 -41.63 12.21 15.55
N ASP A 3 -40.74 11.98 14.58
CA ASP A 3 -39.89 10.78 14.44
C ASP A 3 -39.05 10.49 15.70
N HIS A 4 -38.69 11.55 16.43
CA HIS A 4 -38.00 11.46 17.72
C HIS A 4 -38.77 10.73 18.81
N GLN A 5 -40.11 10.82 18.83
CA GLN A 5 -40.90 10.19 19.88
C GLN A 5 -40.94 8.67 19.71
N ARG A 6 -40.95 8.18 18.46
CA ARG A 6 -40.94 6.74 18.15
C ARG A 6 -39.63 6.06 18.55
N VAL A 7 -38.51 6.78 18.49
CA VAL A 7 -37.20 6.25 18.90
C VAL A 7 -37.12 6.13 20.42
N LEU A 8 -37.66 7.10 21.16
CA LEU A 8 -37.68 7.07 22.62
C LEU A 8 -38.59 5.95 23.14
N ASP A 9 -39.78 5.80 22.56
CA ASP A 9 -40.72 4.74 22.92
C ASP A 9 -40.15 3.33 22.62
N TRP A 10 -39.29 3.22 21.60
CA TRP A 10 -38.61 1.96 21.26
C TRP A 10 -37.48 1.62 22.24
N ILE A 11 -36.74 2.62 22.73
CA ILE A 11 -35.65 2.42 23.70
C ILE A 11 -36.21 1.98 25.06
N GLU A 12 -37.34 2.55 25.49
CA GLU A 12 -38.00 2.18 26.75
C GLU A 12 -38.63 0.78 26.72
N ALA A 13 -38.89 0.23 25.53
CA ALA A 13 -39.50 -1.09 25.35
C ALA A 13 -38.49 -2.26 25.37
N LEU A 14 -37.19 -2.00 25.52
CA LEU A 14 -36.16 -3.04 25.57
C LEU A 14 -36.09 -3.65 26.99
N PRO A 15 -36.13 -5.00 27.14
CA PRO A 15 -36.04 -5.63 28.44
C PRO A 15 -34.63 -5.44 29.04
N GLY A 16 -34.59 -4.98 30.29
CA GLY A 16 -33.33 -4.76 31.03
C GLY A 16 -32.55 -6.06 31.25
N SER A 17 -31.23 -6.02 31.04
CA SER A 17 -30.32 -7.13 31.37
C SER A 17 -30.33 -7.40 32.88
N PRO A 18 -30.38 -8.67 33.32
CA PRO A 18 -30.32 -9.01 34.73
C PRO A 18 -28.88 -8.90 35.28
N GLU A 19 -28.75 -8.25 36.43
CA GLU A 19 -27.51 -8.14 37.20
C GLU A 19 -27.07 -9.47 37.83
N ALA A 20 -25.76 -9.55 38.07
CA ALA A 20 -25.01 -10.69 38.57
C ALA A 20 -25.34 -11.08 40.02
N GLY A 21 -25.36 -12.39 40.30
CA GLY A 21 -25.33 -12.98 41.64
C GLY A 21 -24.39 -14.17 41.70
N SER A 22 -23.45 -14.14 42.65
CA SER A 22 -22.44 -15.19 42.94
C SER A 22 -23.01 -16.37 43.77
N PRO A 23 -22.32 -17.52 43.86
CA PRO A 23 -22.93 -18.86 43.80
C PRO A 23 -23.08 -19.58 45.15
N PRO A 24 -23.75 -20.75 45.17
CA PRO A 24 -23.42 -21.82 46.12
C PRO A 24 -22.99 -23.13 45.45
N GLU A 25 -22.10 -23.84 46.14
CA GLU A 25 -21.56 -25.17 45.79
C GLU A 25 -22.50 -26.34 46.17
N SER A 26 -22.43 -27.38 45.32
CA SER A 26 -22.55 -28.83 45.60
C SER A 26 -23.91 -29.45 46.00
N SER A 27 -24.37 -30.41 45.21
CA SER A 27 -24.69 -31.79 45.66
C SER A 27 -25.17 -32.73 44.52
N LEU A 28 -24.25 -33.63 44.18
CA LEU A 28 -24.38 -35.05 43.83
C LEU A 28 -25.74 -35.68 43.45
N ARG A 29 -25.70 -36.37 42.27
CA ARG A 29 -26.24 -37.73 41.95
C ARG A 29 -27.77 -37.83 41.79
N GLN A 30 -28.36 -38.63 40.87
CA GLN A 30 -27.97 -39.94 40.35
C GLN A 30 -28.86 -40.33 39.13
N SER A 31 -28.23 -40.84 38.05
CA SER A 31 -28.61 -42.02 37.21
C SER A 31 -30.04 -42.19 36.64
N THR A 32 -30.33 -42.73 35.45
CA THR A 32 -29.80 -43.92 34.72
C THR A 32 -30.52 -43.96 33.33
N ILE A 33 -29.84 -43.89 32.17
CA ILE A 33 -29.30 -44.96 31.28
C ILE A 33 -30.25 -45.46 30.14
N ILE A 34 -29.95 -45.13 28.84
CA ILE A 34 -29.42 -45.93 27.64
C ILE A 34 -30.49 -46.90 27.02
N PRO A 35 -30.61 -47.21 25.68
CA PRO A 35 -29.55 -47.34 24.65
C PRO A 35 -29.83 -47.09 23.14
N LEU A 36 -28.77 -47.34 22.34
CA LEU A 36 -28.62 -47.56 20.87
C LEU A 36 -28.11 -46.34 20.06
N GLY A 37 -27.01 -46.38 19.30
CA GLY A 37 -26.06 -47.42 18.94
C GLY A 37 -24.86 -46.83 18.18
N ARG A 38 -23.70 -47.51 18.24
CA ARG A 38 -22.41 -47.18 17.58
C ARG A 38 -22.08 -48.28 16.57
N VAL A 39 -21.70 -47.92 15.35
CA VAL A 39 -21.07 -48.80 14.34
C VAL A 39 -19.97 -47.97 13.63
N SER A 40 -18.70 -48.18 13.97
CA SER A 40 -17.68 -49.04 13.31
C SER A 40 -17.09 -48.46 12.01
N LYS A 41 -15.81 -48.05 12.08
CA LYS A 41 -14.89 -47.91 10.93
C LYS A 41 -13.92 -49.11 10.96
N ARG A 42 -13.86 -49.90 9.89
CA ARG A 42 -12.91 -51.02 9.69
C ARG A 42 -11.90 -50.69 8.59
N LYS A 43 -10.65 -51.11 8.82
CA LYS A 43 -9.52 -51.33 7.87
C LYS A 43 -9.89 -52.45 6.87
N THR A 44 -9.23 -52.66 5.72
CA THR A 44 -7.87 -53.26 5.49
C THR A 44 -7.64 -53.26 3.95
N PHE A 45 -6.46 -53.10 3.34
CA PHE A 45 -5.34 -54.06 3.21
C PHE A 45 -4.12 -53.37 2.58
N GLN A 46 -2.92 -53.60 3.12
CA GLN A 46 -1.75 -53.87 2.28
C GLN A 46 -0.73 -54.71 3.07
N GLU A 47 -0.11 -55.62 2.33
CA GLU A 47 0.53 -56.87 2.72
C GLU A 47 1.95 -56.71 3.29
N LEU A 48 2.36 -57.72 4.05
CA LEU A 48 3.66 -57.88 4.70
C LEU A 48 4.73 -58.30 3.69
N SER A 49 5.98 -57.86 3.89
CA SER A 49 7.17 -58.44 3.26
C SER A 49 8.31 -58.58 4.29
N PRO A 50 9.20 -59.58 4.14
CA PRO A 50 10.07 -60.11 5.20
C PRO A 50 11.43 -59.37 5.30
N PRO A 51 12.27 -59.67 6.33
CA PRO A 51 13.49 -58.93 6.61
C PRO A 51 14.67 -59.39 5.74
N PRO A 52 15.65 -58.52 5.43
CA PRO A 52 16.92 -58.97 4.88
C PRO A 52 18.02 -59.01 5.94
N THR A 53 18.79 -60.09 5.86
CA THR A 53 20.08 -60.36 6.50
C THR A 53 21.17 -59.42 5.98
N GLU A 54 22.23 -59.29 6.76
CA GLU A 54 23.45 -58.50 6.55
C GLU A 54 24.15 -58.75 5.20
N GLU A 55 24.71 -57.69 4.59
CA GLU A 55 26.13 -57.60 4.21
C GLU A 55 26.50 -56.22 3.59
N ASN A 56 27.41 -55.54 4.31
CA ASN A 56 28.61 -54.83 3.84
C ASN A 56 28.60 -53.57 2.92
N MET A 57 29.52 -52.67 3.32
CA MET A 57 30.26 -51.66 2.55
C MET A 57 29.67 -50.26 2.27
N GLU A 58 30.18 -49.33 3.10
CA GLU A 58 30.93 -48.12 2.71
C GLU A 58 30.23 -46.92 2.02
N LYS A 59 30.48 -45.74 2.64
CA LYS A 59 30.58 -44.37 2.06
C LYS A 59 29.43 -43.38 2.33
N THR A 60 29.68 -42.57 3.37
CA THR A 60 29.54 -41.09 3.48
C THR A 60 28.20 -40.43 3.08
N PRO A 61 27.49 -39.74 4.01
CA PRO A 61 26.24 -39.06 3.67
C PRO A 61 26.48 -37.64 3.12
N THR A 62 25.92 -37.37 1.94
CA THR A 62 25.67 -36.01 1.41
C THR A 62 24.37 -35.49 2.01
N GLY A 63 24.46 -34.40 2.78
CA GLY A 63 23.32 -33.78 3.46
C GLY A 63 22.31 -33.14 2.50
N LYS A 64 21.07 -33.64 2.52
CA LYS A 64 19.89 -33.00 1.92
C LYS A 64 19.57 -31.70 2.67
N ARG A 65 19.50 -30.57 1.94
CA ARG A 65 18.96 -29.29 2.41
C ARG A 65 17.49 -29.45 2.81
N ARG A 66 17.18 -29.28 4.10
CA ARG A 66 15.81 -29.05 4.60
C ARG A 66 15.35 -27.65 4.16
N LYS A 67 14.17 -27.55 3.56
CA LYS A 67 13.46 -26.28 3.36
C LYS A 67 13.05 -25.75 4.74
N LEU A 68 13.47 -24.53 5.06
CA LEU A 68 12.95 -23.79 6.22
C LEU A 68 11.58 -23.22 5.84
N ASP A 69 10.59 -23.51 6.68
CA ASP A 69 9.28 -22.89 6.72
C ASP A 69 9.40 -21.53 7.43
N VAL A 70 8.94 -20.45 6.79
CA VAL A 70 9.18 -19.05 7.20
C VAL A 70 8.04 -18.48 8.07
N ASP A 71 6.99 -19.27 8.37
CA ASP A 71 5.83 -18.80 9.14
C ASP A 71 5.71 -19.41 10.55
N SER A 72 6.80 -19.85 11.17
CA SER A 72 6.77 -20.33 12.57
C SER A 72 7.05 -19.21 13.58
N THR A 73 6.02 -18.81 14.33
CA THR A 73 6.07 -17.86 15.46
C THR A 73 6.89 -18.43 16.63
N PRO A 74 7.81 -17.68 17.26
CA PRO A 74 8.63 -18.22 18.34
C PRO A 74 7.86 -18.28 19.66
N ARG A 75 7.72 -19.49 20.23
CA ARG A 75 7.18 -19.72 21.58
C ARG A 75 8.34 -19.77 22.58
N ALA A 76 8.21 -19.06 23.70
CA ALA A 76 9.23 -19.03 24.76
C ALA A 76 9.42 -20.42 25.40
N SER A 77 10.67 -20.92 25.41
CA SER A 77 11.04 -22.14 26.13
C SER A 77 11.63 -21.76 27.49
N ASN A 78 10.87 -22.00 28.56
CA ASN A 78 11.36 -22.04 29.94
C ASN A 78 12.40 -23.15 30.08
N GLN A 79 13.65 -22.82 30.45
CA GLN A 79 14.54 -23.79 31.07
C GLN A 79 15.26 -23.18 32.28
N THR A 80 15.16 -23.99 33.34
CA THR A 80 15.56 -23.87 34.74
C THR A 80 17.06 -23.69 34.98
N ALA A 81 17.38 -22.95 36.06
CA ALA A 81 18.73 -22.87 36.64
C ALA A 81 19.15 -24.18 37.33
N PRO A 82 20.48 -24.42 37.43
CA PRO A 82 21.03 -24.75 38.74
C PRO A 82 22.36 -24.04 39.05
N SER A 83 22.68 -24.04 40.35
CA SER A 83 23.69 -23.24 41.06
C SER A 83 25.11 -23.86 41.09
N LEU A 84 26.13 -22.97 41.10
CA LEU A 84 27.47 -22.99 41.76
C LEU A 84 28.26 -24.32 41.77
N SER A 85 29.50 -24.44 41.26
CA SER A 85 30.71 -23.72 41.69
C SER A 85 32.00 -24.15 40.95
N ALA A 86 32.99 -23.25 40.95
CA ALA A 86 34.46 -23.41 40.89
C ALA A 86 35.20 -23.85 39.60
N ALA A 87 35.85 -22.84 38.98
CA ALA A 87 37.21 -22.77 38.44
C ALA A 87 37.81 -23.95 37.63
N SER A 88 38.04 -23.72 36.34
CA SER A 88 39.38 -23.46 35.76
C SER A 88 39.38 -23.61 34.24
N SER A 89 40.29 -22.86 33.61
CA SER A 89 40.81 -23.04 32.25
C SER A 89 40.02 -22.39 31.11
N ALA A 90 40.56 -21.23 30.74
CA ALA A 90 40.33 -20.50 29.50
C ALA A 90 40.37 -21.42 28.28
N SER A 91 39.27 -21.42 27.54
CA SER A 91 39.28 -21.56 26.09
C SER A 91 38.08 -20.75 25.59
N GLU A 92 38.35 -19.56 25.07
CA GLU A 92 37.34 -18.81 24.33
C GLU A 92 37.01 -19.60 23.06
N PRO A 93 35.75 -20.03 22.84
CA PRO A 93 35.35 -20.40 21.51
C PRO A 93 35.26 -19.10 20.73
N TYR A 94 36.27 -18.85 19.89
CA TYR A 94 36.26 -17.84 18.84
C TYR A 94 34.92 -17.94 18.12
N SER A 95 34.01 -17.04 18.48
CA SER A 95 32.74 -16.90 17.79
C SER A 95 33.10 -16.22 16.48
N LEU A 96 33.34 -17.02 15.45
CA LEU A 96 33.47 -16.51 14.09
C LEU A 96 32.30 -15.55 13.87
N PRO A 97 32.54 -14.27 13.53
CA PRO A 97 31.45 -13.36 13.26
C PRO A 97 30.67 -13.96 12.09
N SER A 98 29.44 -14.38 12.36
CA SER A 98 28.51 -14.81 11.34
C SER A 98 28.30 -13.61 10.41
N ARG A 99 29.06 -13.55 9.31
CA ARG A 99 28.90 -12.59 8.23
C ARG A 99 27.65 -12.91 7.40
N SER A 100 26.58 -13.40 8.03
CA SER A 100 25.29 -13.52 7.37
C SER A 100 24.75 -12.12 7.12
N SER A 101 24.95 -11.61 5.89
CA SER A 101 24.26 -10.40 5.44
C SER A 101 22.77 -10.50 5.78
N SER A 102 22.21 -9.47 6.41
CA SER A 102 20.78 -9.44 6.73
C SER A 102 19.97 -9.70 5.45
N PRO A 103 18.89 -10.51 5.48
CA PRO A 103 18.11 -10.86 4.29
C PRO A 103 17.71 -9.66 3.41
N LEU A 104 17.38 -8.53 4.04
CA LEU A 104 17.02 -7.28 3.36
C LEU A 104 18.18 -6.69 2.56
N LYS A 105 19.39 -6.60 3.14
CA LYS A 105 20.60 -6.17 2.40
C LYS A 105 20.87 -7.04 1.18
N ARG A 106 20.61 -8.35 1.28
CA ARG A 106 20.76 -9.26 0.14
C ARG A 106 19.71 -9.02 -0.94
N GLN A 107 18.46 -8.70 -0.55
CA GLN A 107 17.42 -8.30 -1.50
C GLN A 107 17.79 -7.01 -2.24
N VAL A 108 18.24 -5.98 -1.53
CA VAL A 108 18.67 -4.70 -2.13
C VAL A 108 19.82 -4.93 -3.12
N MET A 109 20.84 -5.70 -2.74
CA MET A 109 21.93 -6.06 -3.66
C MET A 109 21.44 -6.85 -4.86
N GLY A 110 20.48 -7.78 -4.67
CA GLY A 110 19.89 -8.56 -5.75
C GLY A 110 19.14 -7.68 -6.75
N LEU A 111 18.31 -6.75 -6.25
CA LEU A 111 17.57 -5.80 -7.07
C LEU A 111 18.49 -4.86 -7.86
N SER A 112 19.62 -4.47 -7.26
CA SER A 112 20.60 -3.61 -7.95
C SER A 112 21.37 -4.35 -9.06
N LEU A 113 21.52 -5.67 -8.98
CA LEU A 113 22.12 -6.47 -10.06
C LEU A 113 21.11 -6.95 -11.12
N ASP A 114 19.82 -6.86 -10.81
CA ASP A 114 18.73 -7.26 -11.69
C ASP A 114 18.37 -6.13 -12.67
N GLU A 115 18.48 -6.40 -13.97
CA GLU A 115 18.07 -5.46 -15.03
C GLU A 115 16.58 -5.11 -14.94
N THR A 116 15.77 -6.02 -14.40
CA THR A 116 14.33 -5.82 -14.15
C THR A 116 14.04 -5.30 -12.73
N GLY A 117 15.07 -4.98 -11.96
CA GLY A 117 14.98 -4.41 -10.62
C GLY A 117 15.08 -2.88 -10.62
N PHE A 118 15.52 -2.34 -9.49
CA PHE A 118 15.67 -0.91 -9.29
C PHE A 118 16.88 -0.58 -8.42
N ASP A 119 17.38 0.65 -8.54
CA ASP A 119 18.32 1.24 -7.60
C ASP A 119 17.60 2.27 -6.73
N SER A 120 17.99 2.40 -5.47
CA SER A 120 17.48 3.44 -4.57
C SER A 120 18.45 4.61 -4.46
N ARG A 121 17.91 5.83 -4.38
CA ARG A 121 18.63 7.08 -4.09
C ARG A 121 17.78 7.95 -3.18
N HIS A 122 18.42 8.81 -2.40
CA HIS A 122 17.72 9.83 -1.64
C HIS A 122 17.11 10.88 -2.58
N LEU A 123 15.89 11.32 -2.29
CA LEU A 123 15.18 12.38 -2.99
C LEU A 123 15.58 13.74 -2.39
N ASP A 124 16.46 14.45 -3.08
CA ASP A 124 16.77 15.86 -2.79
C ASP A 124 15.68 16.75 -3.42
N ILE A 125 14.80 17.32 -2.60
CA ILE A 125 13.68 18.14 -3.07
C ILE A 125 14.16 19.43 -3.75
N ASP A 126 15.31 19.97 -3.32
CA ASP A 126 15.90 21.19 -3.85
C ASP A 126 16.63 20.95 -5.18
N LYS A 127 16.94 19.68 -5.47
CA LYS A 127 17.55 19.22 -6.73
C LYS A 127 16.72 18.08 -7.31
N PRO A 128 15.48 18.37 -7.74
CA PRO A 128 14.55 17.33 -8.13
C PRO A 128 15.11 16.54 -9.32
N PRO A 129 14.98 15.20 -9.31
CA PRO A 129 15.52 14.35 -10.37
C PRO A 129 14.79 14.53 -11.71
N VAL A 130 13.62 15.17 -11.71
CA VAL A 130 12.76 15.35 -12.88
C VAL A 130 12.31 16.81 -13.00
N LEU A 131 12.99 17.56 -13.88
CA LEU A 131 12.75 19.00 -14.04
C LEU A 131 11.35 19.33 -14.59
N SER A 132 10.75 18.45 -15.39
CA SER A 132 9.39 18.66 -15.92
C SER A 132 8.32 18.68 -14.83
N ALA A 133 8.63 18.19 -13.62
CA ALA A 133 7.73 18.22 -12.46
C ALA A 133 8.22 19.15 -11.34
N ALA A 134 9.12 20.09 -11.64
CA ALA A 134 9.68 21.04 -10.66
C ALA A 134 8.59 21.80 -9.87
N GLN A 135 7.46 22.13 -10.50
CA GLN A 135 6.33 22.80 -9.85
C GLN A 135 5.75 21.95 -8.71
N LEU A 136 5.56 20.65 -8.91
CA LEU A 136 5.07 19.77 -7.85
C LEU A 136 6.07 19.66 -6.70
N PHE A 137 7.37 19.51 -7.00
CA PHE A 137 8.39 19.45 -5.96
C PHE A 137 8.45 20.74 -5.14
N SER A 138 8.34 21.90 -5.80
CA SER A 138 8.22 23.20 -5.12
C SER A 138 6.98 23.27 -4.24
N ALA A 139 5.83 22.83 -4.75
CA ALA A 139 4.58 22.81 -3.98
C ALA A 139 4.70 21.90 -2.75
N LEU A 140 5.30 20.71 -2.88
CA LEU A 140 5.56 19.82 -1.75
C LEU A 140 6.55 20.43 -0.75
N ALA A 141 7.53 21.20 -1.22
CA ALA A 141 8.43 21.97 -0.35
C ALA A 141 7.69 23.02 0.48
N ASP A 142 6.88 23.86 -0.18
CA ASP A 142 6.03 24.84 0.49
C ASP A 142 5.07 24.18 1.48
N ILE A 143 4.48 23.04 1.10
CA ILE A 143 3.60 22.25 1.97
C ILE A 143 4.35 21.75 3.20
N SER A 144 5.57 21.22 3.05
CA SER A 144 6.38 20.72 4.17
C SER A 144 6.75 21.83 5.17
N ASP A 145 6.95 23.06 4.68
CA ASP A 145 7.17 24.25 5.49
C ASP A 145 5.86 24.79 6.10
N GLY A 146 4.72 24.32 5.59
CA GLY A 146 3.37 24.71 5.96
C GLY A 146 3.02 26.10 5.44
N ASN A 147 3.53 26.44 4.25
CA ASN A 147 3.23 27.63 3.48
C ASN A 147 2.08 27.32 2.50
N GLY A 148 1.07 28.18 2.44
CA GLY A 148 -0.01 28.10 1.44
C GLY A 148 -0.84 26.81 1.46
N ILE A 149 -0.91 26.09 2.58
CA ILE A 149 -1.60 24.80 2.68
C ILE A 149 -3.14 24.91 2.76
N LEU A 150 -3.67 26.11 2.98
CA LEU A 150 -5.09 26.38 3.19
C LEU A 150 -5.59 27.64 2.45
N PRO A 151 -6.89 27.72 2.13
CA PRO A 151 -7.47 28.88 1.47
C PRO A 151 -7.87 29.97 2.47
N PHE A 152 -7.78 31.24 2.05
CA PHE A 152 -8.10 32.40 2.91
C PHE A 152 -9.54 32.44 3.42
N ASP A 153 -10.52 32.02 2.63
CA ASP A 153 -11.93 31.94 3.01
C ASP A 153 -12.22 31.00 4.19
N ARG A 154 -11.31 30.06 4.48
CA ARG A 154 -11.40 29.17 5.65
C ARG A 154 -10.52 29.58 6.82
N ARG A 155 -9.87 30.74 6.73
CA ARG A 155 -8.90 31.19 7.73
C ARG A 155 -9.50 31.30 9.12
N ASP A 156 -10.60 32.04 9.24
CA ASP A 156 -11.19 32.32 10.55
C ASP A 156 -11.77 31.04 11.17
N GLU A 157 -12.46 30.22 10.37
CA GLU A 157 -12.97 28.88 10.77
C GLU A 157 -11.86 28.01 11.39
N ILE A 158 -10.68 27.97 10.76
CA ILE A 158 -9.57 27.13 11.19
C ILE A 158 -8.84 27.74 12.40
N LEU A 159 -8.56 29.05 12.37
CA LEU A 159 -7.86 29.72 13.47
C LEU A 159 -8.70 29.77 14.75
N ASP A 160 -10.02 29.86 14.65
CA ASP A 160 -10.93 29.89 15.79
C ASP A 160 -11.26 28.49 16.36
N SER A 161 -10.82 27.42 15.69
CA SER A 161 -10.98 26.06 16.18
C SER A 161 -10.21 25.82 17.49
N SER A 162 -10.76 25.01 18.41
CA SER A 162 -10.20 24.80 19.74
C SER A 162 -8.74 24.35 19.72
N GLY A 163 -8.40 23.36 18.88
CA GLY A 163 -7.04 22.84 18.77
C GLY A 163 -6.01 23.85 18.26
N VAL A 164 -6.44 24.85 17.48
CA VAL A 164 -5.54 25.91 16.98
C VAL A 164 -5.42 27.05 18.00
N ARG A 165 -6.53 27.46 18.63
CA ARG A 165 -6.52 28.51 19.67
C ARG A 165 -5.64 28.16 20.86
N GLU A 166 -5.63 26.89 21.28
CA GLU A 166 -4.81 26.40 22.39
C GLU A 166 -3.31 26.47 22.10
N THR A 167 -2.90 26.19 20.84
CA THR A 167 -1.49 26.17 20.43
C THR A 167 -0.98 27.51 19.90
N GLY A 168 -1.90 28.43 19.59
CA GLY A 168 -1.63 29.78 19.13
C GLY A 168 -1.38 29.89 17.62
N HIS A 169 -1.58 31.10 17.09
CA HIS A 169 -1.62 31.31 15.64
C HIS A 169 -0.24 31.51 14.99
N ARG A 170 0.85 31.55 15.77
CA ARG A 170 2.19 31.91 15.27
C ARG A 170 2.67 31.02 14.13
N ARG A 171 2.40 29.71 14.21
CA ARG A 171 2.79 28.73 13.17
C ARG A 171 1.92 28.81 11.91
N TRP A 172 0.84 29.59 11.91
CA TRP A 172 -0.13 29.68 10.82
C TRP A 172 0.04 30.92 9.94
N LYS A 173 1.03 31.77 10.24
CA LYS A 173 1.23 33.06 9.56
C LYS A 173 1.26 32.94 8.03
N ASN A 174 1.90 31.89 7.51
CA ASN A 174 2.06 31.66 6.08
C ASN A 174 1.15 30.53 5.56
N ALA A 175 0.25 29.99 6.39
CA ALA A 175 -0.50 28.78 6.03
C ALA A 175 -1.60 29.03 4.98
N PHE A 176 -1.94 30.29 4.68
CA PHE A 176 -3.08 30.66 3.86
C PHE A 176 -2.65 31.32 2.54
N ARG A 177 -3.30 30.95 1.43
CA ARG A 177 -3.16 31.56 0.09
C ARG A 177 -4.52 31.75 -0.59
N GLU A 178 -4.55 32.28 -1.82
CA GLU A 178 -5.78 32.65 -2.52
C GLU A 178 -6.74 31.46 -2.68
N SER A 179 -8.01 31.65 -2.30
CA SER A 179 -9.00 30.55 -2.30
C SER A 179 -9.27 29.98 -3.70
N THR A 180 -9.13 30.78 -4.76
CA THR A 180 -9.29 30.33 -6.15
C THR A 180 -8.25 29.30 -6.57
N GLU A 181 -7.06 29.32 -5.96
CA GLU A 181 -6.00 28.33 -6.22
C GLU A 181 -6.39 26.92 -5.73
N PHE A 182 -7.39 26.78 -4.86
CA PHE A 182 -7.81 25.48 -4.34
C PHE A 182 -9.04 24.89 -5.03
N GLN A 183 -9.75 25.67 -5.84
CA GLN A 183 -11.00 25.27 -6.48
C GLN A 183 -10.82 24.13 -7.49
N HIS A 184 -9.65 24.07 -8.13
CA HIS A 184 -9.32 23.06 -9.15
C HIS A 184 -8.57 21.85 -8.56
N LEU A 185 -8.18 21.90 -7.28
CA LEU A 185 -7.44 20.80 -6.65
C LEU A 185 -8.40 19.67 -6.27
N PRO A 186 -8.15 18.42 -6.72
CA PRO A 186 -9.01 17.29 -6.38
C PRO A 186 -9.03 16.99 -4.90
N GLY A 187 -10.09 16.33 -4.45
CA GLY A 187 -10.32 16.06 -3.03
C GLY A 187 -10.72 17.32 -2.26
N ARG A 188 -11.34 17.12 -1.09
CA ARG A 188 -11.77 18.24 -0.24
C ARG A 188 -10.75 18.54 0.84
N ILE A 189 -10.90 19.70 1.47
CA ILE A 189 -10.25 20.03 2.72
C ILE A 189 -11.23 19.67 3.85
N PRO A 190 -10.93 18.69 4.72
CA PRO A 190 -11.78 18.35 5.86
C PRO A 190 -12.09 19.53 6.80
N SER A 191 -13.15 19.40 7.59
CA SER A 191 -13.49 20.37 8.64
C SER A 191 -12.49 20.31 9.81
N PRO A 192 -12.35 21.38 10.61
CA PRO A 192 -11.52 21.36 11.82
C PRO A 192 -11.88 20.20 12.78
N GLN A 193 -13.15 19.82 12.87
CA GLN A 193 -13.60 18.70 13.71
C GLN A 193 -13.08 17.35 13.19
N GLU A 194 -13.08 17.14 11.88
CA GLU A 194 -12.54 15.92 11.27
C GLU A 194 -11.03 15.84 11.44
N VAL A 195 -10.31 16.95 11.26
CA VAL A 195 -8.86 17.01 11.49
C VAL A 195 -8.51 16.78 12.96
N ALA A 196 -9.27 17.35 13.88
CA ALA A 196 -9.11 17.10 15.31
C ALA A 196 -9.39 15.63 15.67
N THR A 197 -10.32 14.97 14.98
CA THR A 197 -10.60 13.55 15.15
C THR A 197 -9.42 12.70 14.68
N VAL A 198 -8.83 13.01 13.52
CA VAL A 198 -7.60 12.35 13.04
C VAL A 198 -6.47 12.49 14.06
N LEU A 199 -6.24 13.69 14.58
CA LEU A 199 -5.20 13.92 15.61
C LEU A 199 -5.45 13.06 16.84
N LYS A 200 -6.67 13.09 17.38
CA LYS A 200 -7.03 12.29 18.56
C LYS A 200 -6.77 10.80 18.34
N ARG A 201 -7.21 10.26 17.20
CA ARG A 201 -7.00 8.85 16.85
C ARG A 201 -5.52 8.52 16.72
N ALA A 202 -4.74 9.37 16.06
CA ALA A 202 -3.30 9.19 15.92
C ALA A 202 -2.59 9.19 17.29
N THR A 203 -2.95 10.10 18.19
CA THR A 203 -2.45 10.11 19.56
C THR A 203 -2.81 8.82 20.29
N THR A 204 -4.05 8.36 20.21
CA THR A 204 -4.49 7.10 20.84
C THR A 204 -3.72 5.89 20.29
N CYS A 205 -3.55 5.79 18.97
CA CYS A 205 -2.80 4.69 18.36
C CYS A 205 -1.35 4.66 18.86
N GLN A 206 -0.71 5.81 19.03
CA GLN A 206 0.65 5.91 19.55
C GLN A 206 0.73 5.55 21.05
N GLU A 207 -0.16 6.12 21.87
CA GLU A 207 -0.16 5.91 23.32
C GLU A 207 -0.49 4.46 23.71
N LEU A 208 -1.40 3.82 22.97
CA LEU A 208 -1.80 2.43 23.20
C LEU A 208 -0.96 1.42 22.44
N GLY A 209 -0.02 1.87 21.60
CA GLY A 209 0.87 0.99 20.83
C GLY A 209 0.14 0.11 19.81
N HIS A 210 -0.81 0.69 19.07
CA HIS A 210 -1.52 -0.02 18.00
C HIS A 210 -0.54 -0.52 16.93
N GLU A 211 -0.80 -1.72 16.41
CA GLU A 211 -0.09 -2.31 15.28
C GLU A 211 -0.44 -1.64 13.93
N GLU A 212 0.26 -2.03 12.86
CA GLU A 212 0.09 -1.46 11.51
C GLU A 212 -1.38 -1.44 11.06
N ALA A 213 -2.11 -2.53 11.30
CA ALA A 213 -3.51 -2.66 10.96
C ALA A 213 -4.42 -1.68 11.74
N GLY A 214 -4.14 -1.47 13.03
CA GLY A 214 -4.84 -0.51 13.86
C GLY A 214 -4.64 0.93 13.38
N TRP A 215 -3.40 1.32 13.06
CA TRP A 215 -3.12 2.62 12.44
C TRP A 215 -3.83 2.82 11.11
N ASN A 216 -3.87 1.76 10.30
CA ASN A 216 -4.52 1.74 9.00
C ASN A 216 -6.02 1.99 9.08
N GLU A 217 -6.70 1.37 10.05
CA GLU A 217 -8.13 1.55 10.25
C GLU A 217 -8.48 2.88 10.92
N GLU A 218 -7.76 3.25 11.98
CA GLU A 218 -8.12 4.40 12.80
C GLU A 218 -7.67 5.73 12.18
N VAL A 219 -6.50 5.77 11.53
CA VAL A 219 -5.85 7.01 11.14
C VAL A 219 -5.73 7.14 9.61
N HIS A 220 -4.98 6.24 8.96
CA HIS A 220 -4.61 6.42 7.55
C HIS A 220 -5.83 6.32 6.62
N GLY A 221 -6.61 5.24 6.76
CA GLY A 221 -7.82 5.05 5.99
C GLY A 221 -8.87 6.11 6.30
N HIS A 222 -8.95 6.58 7.55
CA HIS A 222 -9.87 7.64 7.95
C HIS A 222 -9.51 8.99 7.31
N LEU A 223 -8.23 9.36 7.29
CA LEU A 223 -7.77 10.59 6.64
C LEU A 223 -7.97 10.53 5.12
N LEU A 224 -7.70 9.39 4.48
CA LEU A 224 -7.96 9.20 3.05
C LEU A 224 -9.46 9.33 2.73
N ALA A 225 -10.35 8.74 3.53
CA ALA A 225 -11.80 8.93 3.39
C ALA A 225 -12.19 10.39 3.58
N ALA A 226 -11.61 11.06 4.57
CA ALA A 226 -11.87 12.46 4.80
C ALA A 226 -11.52 13.30 3.56
N VAL A 227 -10.39 13.04 2.88
CA VAL A 227 -10.01 13.82 1.68
C VAL A 227 -10.83 13.46 0.44
N PHE A 228 -11.07 12.16 0.17
CA PHE A 228 -11.57 11.70 -1.13
C PHE A 228 -13.05 11.28 -1.18
N ARG A 229 -13.74 11.20 -0.04
CA ARG A 229 -15.16 10.77 0.02
C ARG A 229 -16.03 11.70 0.86
N GLY A 230 -15.43 12.32 1.86
CA GLY A 230 -16.13 13.23 2.76
C GLY A 230 -17.18 12.57 3.66
N PRO A 231 -17.97 13.38 4.38
CA PRO A 231 -19.02 12.88 5.26
C PRO A 231 -20.07 12.12 4.44
N LEU A 232 -20.52 10.97 4.95
CA LEU A 232 -21.51 10.09 4.30
C LEU A 232 -21.02 9.27 3.10
N ASP A 233 -19.72 9.26 2.81
CA ASP A 233 -19.15 8.49 1.69
C ASP A 233 -19.80 8.83 0.33
N SER A 234 -20.00 10.14 0.10
CA SER A 234 -20.38 10.66 -1.21
C SER A 234 -19.17 10.50 -2.11
N GLU A 235 -19.04 9.36 -2.81
CA GLU A 235 -17.95 9.10 -3.76
C GLU A 235 -17.99 10.08 -4.95
N GLU A 236 -17.69 11.35 -4.72
CA GLU A 236 -17.73 12.43 -5.69
C GLU A 236 -16.33 12.69 -6.27
N GLY A 237 -16.29 13.03 -7.55
CA GLY A 237 -15.05 13.37 -8.26
C GLY A 237 -14.33 12.18 -8.91
N LEU A 238 -13.22 12.54 -9.56
CA LEU A 238 -12.42 11.67 -10.42
C LEU A 238 -11.56 10.66 -9.63
N PHE A 239 -11.16 11.00 -8.41
CA PHE A 239 -10.25 10.19 -7.61
C PHE A 239 -10.92 9.63 -6.36
N ASN A 240 -10.60 8.38 -6.05
CA ASN A 240 -10.98 7.75 -4.79
C ASN A 240 -9.86 6.77 -4.38
N TYR A 241 -9.92 6.21 -3.18
CA TYR A 241 -8.93 5.29 -2.65
C TYR A 241 -9.54 3.92 -2.33
N THR A 242 -8.69 2.90 -2.26
CA THR A 242 -9.07 1.57 -1.77
C THR A 242 -7.93 0.92 -1.00
N LYS A 243 -8.30 0.06 -0.03
CA LYS A 243 -7.37 -0.92 0.56
C LYS A 243 -6.85 -1.88 -0.50
N CYS A 244 -5.59 -2.27 -0.37
CA CYS A 244 -4.82 -3.10 -1.29
C CYS A 244 -4.05 -4.25 -0.62
N THR A 245 -4.30 -4.53 0.66
CA THR A 245 -3.57 -5.53 1.48
C THR A 245 -3.50 -6.95 0.90
N THR A 246 -4.38 -7.30 -0.04
CA THR A 246 -4.42 -8.60 -0.73
C THR A 246 -4.13 -8.50 -2.24
N VAL A 247 -3.91 -7.29 -2.76
CA VAL A 247 -3.73 -7.02 -4.17
C VAL A 247 -2.30 -7.35 -4.58
N ARG A 248 -2.17 -8.16 -5.62
CA ARG A 248 -0.87 -8.65 -6.08
C ARG A 248 -0.55 -8.16 -7.48
N PRO A 249 0.69 -7.71 -7.76
CA PRO A 249 1.16 -7.50 -9.11
C PRO A 249 1.21 -8.84 -9.87
N HIS A 250 0.96 -8.79 -11.17
CA HIS A 250 1.11 -9.96 -12.03
C HIS A 250 2.60 -10.37 -12.11
N LYS A 251 2.87 -11.68 -11.95
CA LYS A 251 4.22 -12.23 -11.83
C LYS A 251 5.18 -11.86 -12.97
N ASN A 252 4.66 -11.68 -14.19
CA ASN A 252 5.47 -11.33 -15.36
C ASN A 252 6.03 -9.90 -15.31
N PHE A 253 5.51 -9.05 -14.43
CA PHE A 253 5.98 -7.68 -14.27
C PHE A 253 6.91 -7.50 -13.06
N LEU A 254 7.11 -8.54 -12.26
CA LEU A 254 8.01 -8.48 -11.10
C LEU A 254 9.48 -8.56 -11.51
N PRO A 255 10.38 -7.92 -10.75
CA PRO A 255 11.80 -8.18 -10.86
C PRO A 255 12.10 -9.66 -10.62
N ARG A 256 13.08 -10.21 -11.36
CA ARG A 256 13.49 -11.63 -11.26
C ARG A 256 14.08 -11.99 -9.90
N SER A 257 14.69 -11.01 -9.24
CA SER A 257 15.45 -11.17 -7.99
C SER A 257 14.59 -11.15 -6.72
N ILE A 258 13.31 -10.77 -6.80
CA ILE A 258 12.44 -10.61 -5.64
C ILE A 258 11.06 -11.27 -5.82
N GLY A 259 10.48 -11.72 -4.71
CA GLY A 259 9.11 -12.22 -4.68
C GLY A 259 8.07 -11.09 -4.74
N ILE A 260 6.80 -11.50 -4.71
CA ILE A 260 5.66 -10.57 -4.68
C ILE A 260 5.77 -9.61 -3.50
N LYS A 261 5.60 -8.32 -3.79
CA LYS A 261 5.40 -7.23 -2.82
C LYS A 261 4.05 -6.58 -3.10
N MET A 262 3.36 -6.16 -2.05
CA MET A 262 2.03 -5.55 -2.08
C MET A 262 2.11 -4.18 -1.40
N ILE A 263 1.03 -3.42 -1.53
CA ILE A 263 0.84 -2.12 -0.87
C ILE A 263 -0.45 -2.12 -0.05
N ASP A 264 -0.56 -1.24 0.95
CA ASP A 264 -1.74 -1.16 1.82
C ASP A 264 -2.91 -0.40 1.20
N TYR A 265 -2.64 0.68 0.47
CA TYR A 265 -3.66 1.47 -0.21
C TYR A 265 -3.19 1.93 -1.58
N CYS A 266 -4.15 2.26 -2.44
CA CYS A 266 -3.88 3.11 -3.58
C CYS A 266 -4.96 4.17 -3.75
N ILE A 267 -4.59 5.27 -4.41
CA ILE A 267 -5.52 6.19 -5.04
C ILE A 267 -5.65 5.77 -6.50
N TYR A 268 -6.89 5.67 -6.97
CA TYR A 268 -7.22 5.37 -8.35
C TYR A 268 -8.04 6.51 -8.96
N ALA A 269 -7.93 6.65 -10.27
CA ALA A 269 -8.82 7.47 -11.06
C ALA A 269 -9.99 6.63 -11.58
N ASP A 270 -11.18 7.22 -11.69
CA ASP A 270 -12.33 6.66 -12.41
C ASP A 270 -12.71 7.59 -13.56
N PRO A 271 -11.97 7.55 -14.70
CA PRO A 271 -12.21 8.45 -15.84
C PRO A 271 -13.64 8.33 -16.41
N SER A 272 -14.28 7.17 -16.21
CA SER A 272 -15.64 6.91 -16.69
C SER A 272 -16.70 7.76 -16.01
N ARG A 273 -16.40 8.36 -14.86
CA ARG A 273 -17.29 9.32 -14.17
C ARG A 273 -17.42 10.64 -14.93
N ASN A 274 -16.33 11.10 -15.53
CA ASN A 274 -16.31 12.34 -16.30
C ASN A 274 -16.69 12.10 -17.77
N ASP A 275 -16.25 10.98 -18.33
CA ASP A 275 -16.59 10.57 -19.69
C ASP A 275 -17.07 9.11 -19.72
N PRO A 276 -18.39 8.87 -19.66
CA PRO A 276 -18.96 7.53 -19.75
C PRO A 276 -18.57 6.77 -21.03
N ALA A 277 -18.18 7.46 -22.12
CA ALA A 277 -17.74 6.80 -23.34
C ALA A 277 -16.41 6.06 -23.17
N LEU A 278 -15.56 6.49 -22.21
CA LEU A 278 -14.30 5.81 -21.91
C LEU A 278 -14.51 4.41 -21.30
N ALA A 279 -15.67 4.13 -20.72
CA ALA A 279 -15.93 2.83 -20.10
C ALA A 279 -15.74 1.67 -21.09
N HIS A 280 -16.20 1.84 -22.34
CA HIS A 280 -16.04 0.84 -23.38
C HIS A 280 -14.58 0.68 -23.82
N THR A 281 -13.86 1.79 -24.00
CA THR A 281 -12.43 1.79 -24.34
C THR A 281 -11.59 1.09 -23.27
N LEU A 282 -11.89 1.33 -21.99
CA LEU A 282 -11.22 0.68 -20.86
C LEU A 282 -11.51 -0.83 -20.83
N GLN A 283 -12.74 -1.26 -21.13
CA GLN A 283 -13.08 -2.68 -21.25
C GLN A 283 -12.31 -3.36 -22.38
N LEU A 284 -12.29 -2.76 -23.57
CA LEU A 284 -11.53 -3.26 -24.72
C LEU A 284 -10.03 -3.35 -24.42
N LEU A 285 -9.49 -2.42 -23.62
CA LEU A 285 -8.13 -2.48 -23.14
C LEU A 285 -7.91 -3.67 -22.20
N CYS A 286 -8.77 -3.85 -21.20
CA CYS A 286 -8.67 -4.97 -20.26
C CYS A 286 -8.67 -6.33 -20.95
N GLU A 287 -9.52 -6.53 -21.96
CA GLU A 287 -9.58 -7.76 -22.76
C GLU A 287 -8.25 -8.13 -23.44
N LYS A 288 -7.38 -7.13 -23.70
CA LYS A 288 -6.07 -7.33 -24.34
C LYS A 288 -4.95 -7.56 -23.32
N THR A 289 -5.14 -7.17 -22.06
CA THR A 289 -4.12 -7.26 -21.02
C THR A 289 -4.11 -8.62 -20.33
N PRO A 290 -2.94 -9.14 -19.93
CA PRO A 290 -2.85 -10.40 -19.17
C PRO A 290 -3.42 -10.28 -17.74
N THR A 291 -3.60 -9.06 -17.24
CA THR A 291 -4.17 -8.76 -15.93
C THR A 291 -5.68 -8.65 -15.95
N LEU A 292 -6.31 -8.67 -17.14
CA LEU A 292 -7.73 -8.35 -17.33
C LEU A 292 -8.13 -7.02 -16.69
N SER A 293 -7.19 -6.08 -16.64
CA SER A 293 -7.25 -4.83 -15.87
C SER A 293 -6.40 -3.76 -16.54
N VAL A 294 -6.74 -2.49 -16.36
CA VAL A 294 -5.91 -1.35 -16.78
C VAL A 294 -4.69 -1.12 -15.89
N ASN A 295 -4.40 -2.07 -14.99
CA ASN A 295 -3.32 -2.03 -14.02
C ASN A 295 -2.46 -3.29 -14.06
N HIS A 296 -1.27 -3.18 -13.46
CA HIS A 296 -0.29 -4.25 -13.31
C HIS A 296 -0.69 -5.34 -12.28
N VAL A 297 -1.90 -5.28 -11.74
CA VAL A 297 -2.42 -6.14 -10.65
C VAL A 297 -3.47 -7.11 -11.15
N VAL A 298 -3.60 -8.26 -10.47
CA VAL A 298 -4.53 -9.35 -10.85
C VAL A 298 -5.68 -9.51 -9.85
N ASP A 299 -6.81 -10.02 -10.33
CA ASP A 299 -7.96 -10.45 -9.50
C ASP A 299 -8.61 -9.35 -8.65
N VAL A 300 -8.62 -8.10 -9.12
CA VAL A 300 -9.20 -6.94 -8.41
C VAL A 300 -10.23 -6.20 -9.25
N LYS A 301 -11.50 -6.63 -9.17
CA LYS A 301 -12.61 -6.03 -9.93
C LYS A 301 -12.76 -4.51 -9.71
N ARG A 302 -12.59 -4.03 -8.48
CA ARG A 302 -12.72 -2.61 -8.13
C ARG A 302 -11.65 -1.70 -8.77
N LEU A 303 -10.54 -2.28 -9.22
CA LEU A 303 -9.43 -1.59 -9.92
C LEU A 303 -9.35 -2.00 -11.41
N GLN A 304 -10.33 -2.76 -11.91
CA GLN A 304 -10.27 -3.33 -13.26
C GLN A 304 -10.21 -2.24 -14.33
N LEU A 305 -11.10 -1.25 -14.25
CA LEU A 305 -11.21 -0.15 -15.22
C LEU A 305 -10.66 1.18 -14.68
N ARG A 306 -9.99 1.15 -13.53
CA ARG A 306 -9.64 2.34 -12.74
C ARG A 306 -8.14 2.42 -12.55
N PRO A 307 -7.41 3.26 -13.32
CA PRO A 307 -5.95 3.34 -13.23
C PRO A 307 -5.48 3.71 -11.82
N ILE A 308 -4.49 2.99 -11.31
CA ILE A 308 -3.79 3.31 -10.05
C ILE A 308 -2.84 4.49 -10.34
N VAL A 309 -3.07 5.61 -9.65
CA VAL A 309 -2.31 6.85 -9.87
C VAL A 309 -1.34 7.18 -8.73
N LEU A 310 -1.61 6.67 -7.53
CA LEU A 310 -0.73 6.82 -6.36
C LEU A 310 -0.79 5.55 -5.50
N SER A 311 0.38 5.05 -5.11
CA SER A 311 0.51 3.86 -4.25
C SER A 311 0.90 4.27 -2.83
N ILE A 312 0.35 3.62 -1.80
CA ILE A 312 0.63 3.93 -0.40
C ILE A 312 0.97 2.65 0.35
N GLU A 313 2.17 2.61 0.92
CA GLU A 313 2.61 1.55 1.85
C GLU A 313 2.65 2.13 3.26
N THR A 314 2.19 1.37 4.24
CA THR A 314 2.21 1.79 5.63
C THR A 314 3.13 0.88 6.44
N LYS A 315 3.72 1.42 7.49
CA LYS A 315 4.55 0.68 8.45
C LYS A 315 4.28 1.17 9.85
N GLU A 316 4.45 0.27 10.80
CA GLU A 316 4.43 0.61 12.22
C GLU A 316 5.51 1.66 12.56
N PRO A 317 5.27 2.48 13.60
CA PRO A 317 6.30 3.34 14.14
C PRO A 317 7.60 2.57 14.46
N GLY A 318 8.75 3.10 14.06
CA GLY A 318 10.06 2.53 14.39
C GLY A 318 10.51 1.33 13.53
N GLN A 319 9.71 0.87 12.57
CA GLN A 319 10.14 -0.13 11.59
C GLN A 319 11.18 0.42 10.60
N ASN A 320 11.94 -0.48 10.00
CA ASN A 320 13.02 -0.12 9.08
C ASN A 320 12.46 0.36 7.73
N LEU A 321 12.67 1.64 7.41
CA LEU A 321 12.32 2.28 6.13
C LEU A 321 12.75 1.46 4.90
N ASN A 322 13.93 0.83 4.94
CA ASN A 322 14.45 0.03 3.84
C ASN A 322 13.48 -1.10 3.41
N ALA A 323 12.68 -1.65 4.31
CA ALA A 323 11.71 -2.69 3.96
C ALA A 323 10.52 -2.12 3.16
N ALA A 324 10.00 -0.97 3.58
CA ALA A 324 8.95 -0.25 2.87
C ALA A 324 9.44 0.26 1.51
N GLU A 325 10.68 0.74 1.43
CA GLU A 325 11.31 1.13 0.16
C GLU A 325 11.43 -0.06 -0.79
N VAL A 326 11.81 -1.24 -0.28
CA VAL A 326 11.86 -2.46 -1.10
C VAL A 326 10.47 -2.86 -1.59
N GLN A 327 9.44 -2.76 -0.75
CA GLN A 327 8.06 -3.01 -1.14
C GLN A 327 7.59 -2.04 -2.24
N MET A 328 7.70 -0.74 -1.99
CA MET A 328 7.24 0.30 -2.91
C MET A 328 8.03 0.30 -4.22
N GLY A 329 9.36 0.18 -4.16
CA GLY A 329 10.20 0.11 -5.35
C GLY A 329 9.90 -1.11 -6.23
N THR A 330 9.62 -2.27 -5.61
CA THR A 330 9.20 -3.48 -6.34
C THR A 330 7.84 -3.27 -7.01
N TRP A 331 6.89 -2.66 -6.30
CA TRP A 331 5.56 -2.35 -6.81
C TRP A 331 5.62 -1.38 -8.00
N HIS A 332 6.35 -0.27 -7.85
CA HIS A 332 6.58 0.69 -8.94
C HIS A 332 7.26 0.04 -10.15
N THR A 333 8.24 -0.85 -9.92
CA THR A 333 8.91 -1.57 -11.02
C THR A 333 7.93 -2.42 -11.82
N ALA A 334 7.00 -3.10 -11.13
CA ALA A 334 5.93 -3.83 -11.79
C ALA A 334 4.96 -2.92 -12.55
N GLN A 335 4.65 -1.75 -12.00
CA GLN A 335 3.84 -0.74 -12.69
C GLN A 335 4.50 -0.25 -13.98
N TRP A 336 5.78 0.12 -13.94
CA TRP A 336 6.54 0.51 -15.13
C TRP A 336 6.60 -0.60 -16.19
N ALA A 337 6.89 -1.84 -15.77
CA ALA A 337 6.95 -2.98 -16.69
C ALA A 337 5.60 -3.23 -17.40
N PHE A 338 4.49 -3.06 -16.68
CA PHE A 338 3.15 -3.16 -17.26
C PHE A 338 2.85 -2.02 -18.24
N LEU A 339 3.16 -0.77 -17.89
CA LEU A 339 2.96 0.38 -18.77
C LEU A 339 3.74 0.22 -20.09
N ARG A 340 5.00 -0.21 -20.00
CA ARG A 340 5.82 -0.55 -21.18
C ARG A 340 5.18 -1.64 -22.03
N TYR A 341 4.73 -2.72 -21.38
CA TYR A 341 4.06 -3.82 -22.04
C TYR A 341 2.81 -3.37 -22.80
N MET A 342 1.98 -2.53 -22.19
CA MET A 342 0.76 -2.01 -22.82
C MET A 342 1.06 -1.20 -24.07
N ILE A 343 2.03 -0.29 -24.00
CA ILE A 343 2.41 0.54 -25.16
C ILE A 343 2.91 -0.36 -26.29
N LEU A 344 3.81 -1.31 -25.98
CA LEU A 344 4.31 -2.27 -26.97
C LEU A 344 3.19 -3.10 -27.60
N LEU A 345 2.26 -3.61 -26.79
CA LEU A 345 1.11 -4.38 -27.24
C LEU A 345 0.25 -3.57 -28.21
N LEU A 346 -0.11 -2.34 -27.83
CA LEU A 346 -0.97 -1.47 -28.64
C LEU A 346 -0.27 -1.02 -29.93
N LEU A 347 1.03 -0.74 -29.87
CA LEU A 347 1.83 -0.45 -31.06
C LEU A 347 1.78 -1.63 -32.05
N ARG A 348 2.09 -2.86 -31.59
CA ARG A 348 2.06 -4.07 -32.42
C ARG A 348 0.69 -4.33 -33.04
N ILE A 349 -0.38 -4.10 -32.28
CA ILE A 349 -1.76 -4.24 -32.78
C ILE A 349 -2.03 -3.23 -33.90
N ASN A 350 -1.63 -1.96 -33.72
CA ASN A 350 -1.96 -0.88 -34.65
C ASN A 350 -1.13 -0.90 -35.93
N THR A 351 0.15 -1.28 -35.84
CA THR A 351 1.06 -1.40 -36.98
C THR A 351 1.00 -2.78 -37.63
N GLN A 352 0.22 -3.72 -37.10
CA GLN A 352 0.12 -5.10 -37.60
C GLN A 352 1.48 -5.83 -37.66
N GLY A 353 2.41 -5.50 -36.76
CA GLY A 353 3.74 -6.10 -36.81
C GLY A 353 4.66 -5.55 -37.89
N SER A 354 4.32 -4.42 -38.55
CA SER A 354 5.10 -3.89 -39.68
C SER A 354 6.46 -3.29 -39.31
N LEU A 355 6.67 -2.96 -38.03
CA LEU A 355 7.92 -2.40 -37.53
C LEU A 355 8.85 -3.50 -37.04
N THR A 356 10.15 -3.21 -37.06
CA THR A 356 11.19 -4.01 -36.42
C THR A 356 11.11 -3.89 -34.89
N ASP A 357 11.73 -4.84 -34.17
CA ASP A 357 11.76 -4.79 -32.70
C ASP A 357 12.49 -3.54 -32.18
N ASP A 358 13.54 -3.07 -32.86
CA ASP A 358 14.26 -1.84 -32.51
C ASP A 358 13.39 -0.59 -32.66
N GLU A 359 12.56 -0.54 -33.71
CA GLU A 359 11.62 0.57 -33.93
C GLU A 359 10.49 0.58 -32.88
N TYR A 360 9.98 -0.59 -32.50
CA TYR A 360 9.03 -0.68 -31.38
C TYR A 360 9.67 -0.21 -30.08
N ASP A 361 10.86 -0.71 -29.75
CA ASP A 361 11.56 -0.35 -28.53
C ASP A 361 11.81 1.16 -28.45
N LYS A 362 12.21 1.77 -29.56
CA LYS A 362 12.39 3.23 -29.65
C LYS A 362 11.09 3.98 -29.37
N GLN A 363 9.98 3.60 -29.99
CA GLN A 363 8.69 4.27 -29.76
C GLN A 363 8.15 4.06 -28.34
N VAL A 364 8.38 2.88 -27.75
CA VAL A 364 8.04 2.63 -26.34
C VAL A 364 8.89 3.51 -25.43
N ASP A 365 10.19 3.62 -25.68
CA ASP A 365 11.09 4.44 -24.87
C ASP A 365 10.75 5.93 -24.99
N GLU A 366 10.42 6.43 -26.19
CA GLU A 366 9.92 7.79 -26.39
C GLU A 366 8.65 8.04 -25.57
N ALA A 367 7.63 7.18 -25.68
CA ALA A 367 6.38 7.32 -24.95
C ALA A 367 6.58 7.26 -23.42
N ILE A 368 7.42 6.36 -22.93
CA ILE A 368 7.71 6.21 -21.50
C ILE A 368 8.50 7.41 -20.97
N SER A 369 9.41 7.98 -21.76
CA SER A 369 10.20 9.15 -21.37
C SER A 369 9.36 10.41 -21.16
N GLU A 370 8.16 10.47 -21.76
CA GLU A 370 7.20 11.55 -21.52
C GLU A 370 6.51 11.45 -20.14
N LEU A 371 6.51 10.28 -19.48
CA LEU A 371 5.98 10.14 -18.13
C LEU A 371 7.07 10.52 -17.11
N PRO A 372 6.93 11.63 -16.35
CA PRO A 372 8.00 12.14 -15.50
C PRO A 372 8.44 11.14 -14.42
N PHE A 373 7.48 10.54 -13.72
CA PHE A 373 7.70 9.54 -12.68
C PHE A 373 6.40 8.78 -12.36
N VAL A 374 6.49 7.75 -11.52
CA VAL A 374 5.35 7.15 -10.81
C VAL A 374 5.49 7.47 -9.31
N PRO A 375 4.48 8.10 -8.69
CA PRO A 375 4.55 8.53 -7.28
C PRO A 375 4.06 7.44 -6.32
N GLY A 376 4.56 7.51 -5.10
CA GLY A 376 4.08 6.74 -3.96
C GLY A 376 4.21 7.52 -2.65
N ILE A 377 3.59 6.98 -1.61
CA ILE A 377 3.72 7.46 -0.23
C ILE A 377 4.11 6.28 0.66
N ILE A 378 5.11 6.48 1.51
CA ILE A 378 5.39 5.59 2.63
C ILE A 378 4.92 6.29 3.90
N VAL A 379 3.99 5.67 4.62
CA VAL A 379 3.49 6.18 5.90
C VAL A 379 4.12 5.38 7.03
N MET A 380 4.82 6.05 7.94
CA MET A 380 5.39 5.42 9.14
C MET A 380 4.76 5.98 10.39
N GLY A 381 3.74 5.31 10.91
CA GLY A 381 2.88 5.83 11.96
C GLY A 381 2.41 7.26 11.62
N HIS A 382 2.97 8.25 12.32
CA HIS A 382 2.62 9.65 12.06
C HIS A 382 3.16 10.24 10.75
N ARG A 383 4.30 9.77 10.23
CA ARG A 383 5.07 10.47 9.19
C ARG A 383 4.62 10.07 7.78
N TRP A 384 4.41 11.04 6.90
CA TRP A 384 4.01 10.82 5.51
C TRP A 384 5.14 11.21 4.57
N LEU A 385 5.74 10.20 3.94
CA LEU A 385 6.94 10.34 3.12
C LEU A 385 6.58 10.18 1.64
N PHE A 386 6.82 11.22 0.86
CA PHE A 386 6.73 11.18 -0.59
C PHE A 386 7.93 10.42 -1.16
N VAL A 387 7.64 9.53 -2.12
CA VAL A 387 8.64 8.77 -2.87
C VAL A 387 8.23 8.72 -4.35
N ILE A 388 9.20 8.58 -5.23
CA ILE A 388 8.92 8.48 -6.67
C ILE A 388 9.81 7.41 -7.31
N SER A 389 9.40 6.96 -8.49
CA SER A 389 10.26 6.18 -9.37
C SER A 389 10.33 6.79 -10.76
N THR A 390 11.51 6.81 -11.35
CA THR A 390 11.76 7.32 -12.70
C THR A 390 12.35 6.21 -13.56
N GLN A 391 12.20 6.31 -14.88
CA GLN A 391 12.98 5.47 -15.77
C GLN A 391 14.45 5.89 -15.74
N GLY A 392 15.33 5.00 -15.29
CA GLY A 392 16.78 5.20 -15.27
C GLY A 392 17.44 4.77 -16.58
N LYS A 393 18.78 4.89 -16.62
CA LYS A 393 19.59 4.44 -17.75
C LYS A 393 19.41 2.94 -17.97
N GLY A 394 19.32 2.52 -19.24
CA GLY A 394 19.18 1.10 -19.59
C GLY A 394 17.86 0.47 -19.16
N LYS A 395 16.78 1.26 -19.08
CA LYS A 395 15.41 0.83 -18.70
C LYS A 395 15.26 0.38 -17.23
N LYS A 396 16.34 0.38 -16.44
CA LYS A 396 16.31 0.05 -15.02
C LYS A 396 15.65 1.18 -14.23
N ILE A 397 14.79 0.83 -13.27
CA ILE A 397 14.06 1.84 -12.50
C ILE A 397 14.98 2.50 -11.47
N GLN A 398 14.86 3.81 -11.33
CA GLN A 398 15.50 4.56 -10.27
C GLN A 398 14.41 4.98 -9.27
N PHE A 399 14.49 4.44 -8.06
CA PHE A 399 13.61 4.76 -6.94
C PHE A 399 14.24 5.86 -6.10
N TRP A 400 13.47 6.90 -5.79
CA TRP A 400 13.90 8.08 -5.04
C TRP A 400 13.10 8.18 -3.75
N THR A 401 13.80 8.26 -2.62
CA THR A 401 13.19 8.03 -1.30
C THR A 401 13.36 9.19 -0.33
N GLU A 402 12.44 9.23 0.64
CA GLU A 402 12.51 10.02 1.87
C GLU A 402 12.35 11.53 1.75
N TYR A 403 11.19 12.00 1.26
CA TYR A 403 10.78 13.39 1.48
C TYR A 403 9.52 13.49 2.35
N GLU A 404 9.65 13.96 3.59
CA GLU A 404 8.50 14.14 4.50
C GLU A 404 7.75 15.43 4.17
N PHE A 405 6.48 15.32 3.80
CA PHE A 405 5.64 16.47 3.47
C PHE A 405 4.57 16.76 4.53
N GLY A 406 4.41 15.90 5.54
CA GLY A 406 3.45 16.11 6.61
C GLY A 406 3.44 15.00 7.65
N SER A 407 2.76 15.26 8.77
CA SER A 407 2.65 14.32 9.89
C SER A 407 1.29 14.40 10.60
N THR A 408 0.90 13.33 11.31
CA THR A 408 -0.31 13.35 12.14
C THR A 408 -0.06 13.74 13.60
N HIS A 409 1.11 14.35 13.91
CA HIS A 409 1.44 14.75 15.29
C HIS A 409 0.70 16.00 15.76
N ASN A 410 0.24 16.86 14.84
CA ASN A 410 -0.50 18.07 15.19
C ASN A 410 -1.42 18.52 14.04
N ILE A 411 -2.36 19.40 14.35
CA ILE A 411 -3.39 19.88 13.41
C ILE A 411 -2.80 20.50 12.15
N ARG A 412 -1.74 21.32 12.27
CA ARG A 412 -1.13 21.98 11.11
C ARG A 412 -0.54 20.95 10.16
N ASP A 413 0.20 19.99 10.69
CA ASP A 413 0.87 18.98 9.88
C ASP A 413 -0.12 18.01 9.22
N ILE A 414 -1.29 17.77 9.82
CA ILE A 414 -2.39 17.02 9.18
C ILE A 414 -2.91 17.78 7.95
N TYR A 415 -3.04 19.11 8.03
CA TYR A 415 -3.38 19.91 6.85
C TYR A 415 -2.27 19.89 5.79
N GLN A 416 -0.99 19.72 6.16
CA GLN A 416 0.07 19.49 5.17
C GLN A 416 -0.15 18.16 4.43
N ILE A 417 -0.51 17.09 5.15
CA ILE A 417 -0.85 15.80 4.51
C ILE A 417 -2.02 15.98 3.54
N ILE A 418 -3.09 16.64 3.99
CA ILE A 418 -4.27 16.92 3.16
C ILE A 418 -3.85 17.70 1.90
N SER A 419 -3.07 18.78 2.05
CA SER A 419 -2.60 19.57 0.92
C SER A 419 -1.75 18.74 -0.05
N GLY A 420 -0.81 17.95 0.45
CA GLY A 420 0.05 17.10 -0.38
C GLY A 420 -0.74 16.03 -1.13
N LEU A 421 -1.74 15.39 -0.50
CA LEU A 421 -2.62 14.43 -1.18
C LEU A 421 -3.40 15.07 -2.33
N ARG A 422 -3.88 16.31 -2.14
CA ARG A 422 -4.62 17.06 -3.16
C ARG A 422 -3.71 17.50 -4.32
N GLU A 423 -2.48 17.96 -4.03
CA GLU A 423 -1.49 18.29 -5.08
C GLU A 423 -1.05 17.04 -5.87
N LEU A 424 -0.88 15.89 -5.21
CA LEU A 424 -0.56 14.62 -5.89
C LEU A 424 -1.71 14.13 -6.76
N ALA A 425 -2.96 14.31 -6.33
CA ALA A 425 -4.13 14.02 -7.16
C ALA A 425 -4.23 14.99 -8.35
N SER A 426 -3.93 16.28 -8.15
CA SER A 426 -3.84 17.28 -9.23
C SER A 426 -2.76 16.90 -10.25
N TRP A 427 -1.58 16.44 -9.79
CA TRP A 427 -0.55 15.91 -10.68
C TRP A 427 -1.04 14.69 -11.47
N ALA A 428 -1.77 13.78 -10.82
CA ALA A 428 -2.35 12.63 -11.52
C ALA A 428 -3.33 13.08 -12.61
N GLU A 429 -4.17 14.10 -12.34
CA GLU A 429 -5.14 14.64 -13.29
C GLU A 429 -4.49 15.38 -14.46
N THR A 430 -3.45 16.16 -14.20
CA THR A 430 -2.85 17.09 -15.17
C THR A 430 -1.66 16.50 -15.92
N VAL A 431 -1.05 15.42 -15.41
CA VAL A 431 0.14 14.79 -15.98
C VAL A 431 -0.10 13.32 -16.30
N TYR A 432 -0.45 12.50 -15.31
CA TYR A 432 -0.56 11.05 -15.50
C TYR A 432 -1.71 10.66 -16.43
N LEU A 433 -2.92 11.18 -16.20
CA LEU A 433 -4.09 10.84 -16.99
C LEU A 433 -4.00 11.33 -18.45
N PRO A 434 -3.51 12.55 -18.75
CA PRO A 434 -3.26 12.96 -20.13
C PRO A 434 -2.22 12.10 -20.84
N TRP A 435 -1.15 11.71 -20.14
CA TRP A 435 -0.18 10.75 -20.67
C TRP A 435 -0.83 9.38 -20.95
N PHE A 436 -1.64 8.88 -20.02
CA PHE A 436 -2.36 7.62 -20.17
C PHE A 436 -3.38 7.67 -21.32
N GLN A 437 -4.09 8.78 -21.48
CA GLN A 437 -4.99 9.00 -22.60
C GLN A 437 -4.23 8.92 -23.93
N LYS A 438 -3.19 9.75 -24.10
CA LYS A 438 -2.40 9.87 -25.32
C LYS A 438 -1.74 8.55 -25.75
N HIS A 439 -1.10 7.86 -24.79
CA HIS A 439 -0.25 6.71 -25.12
C HIS A 439 -0.92 5.36 -24.99
N ILE A 440 -2.04 5.27 -24.27
CA ILE A 440 -2.77 4.03 -24.06
C ILE A 440 -4.17 4.10 -24.66
N LEU A 441 -5.04 4.99 -24.18
CA LEU A 441 -6.46 4.96 -24.54
C LEU A 441 -6.72 5.31 -26.02
N ASP A 442 -6.07 6.36 -26.53
CA ASP A 442 -6.20 6.77 -27.94
C ASP A 442 -5.73 5.66 -28.91
N ARG A 443 -4.85 4.77 -28.45
CA ARG A 443 -4.35 3.65 -29.26
C ARG A 443 -5.29 2.44 -29.26
N VAL A 444 -6.25 2.35 -28.33
CA VAL A 444 -7.23 1.25 -28.30
C VAL A 444 -8.24 1.40 -29.44
N GLY A 445 -8.65 2.64 -29.75
CA GLY A 445 -9.73 2.95 -30.71
C GLY A 445 -9.33 2.94 -32.20
N ASN A 446 -8.04 2.93 -32.54
CA ASN A 446 -7.56 3.10 -33.93
C ASN A 446 -7.80 1.90 -34.88
N LYS A 447 -8.63 0.93 -34.50
CA LYS A 447 -9.05 -0.20 -35.33
C LYS A 447 -10.54 -0.50 -35.21
N THR A 448 -11.39 0.37 -35.76
CA THR A 448 -12.78 0.01 -36.15
C THR A 448 -13.30 0.73 -37.40
N SER A 449 -12.47 1.46 -38.15
CA SER A 449 -12.91 2.23 -39.33
C SER A 449 -12.66 1.57 -40.69
N ASN A 450 -12.07 0.37 -40.77
CA ASN A 450 -11.72 -0.26 -42.06
C ASN A 450 -12.35 -1.63 -42.35
N ASP A 451 -13.41 -2.03 -41.64
CA ASP A 451 -14.11 -3.31 -41.89
C ASP A 451 -15.58 -3.14 -42.30
N LYS A 452 -15.86 -2.08 -43.07
CA LYS A 452 -17.11 -1.93 -43.83
C LYS A 452 -16.84 -1.26 -45.19
N THR A 453 -16.38 -2.05 -46.15
CA THR A 453 -16.69 -1.86 -47.58
C THR A 453 -16.61 -3.19 -48.29
#